data_AF-A0A0B6Y0G9-F1
#
_entry.id   AF-A0A0B6Y0G9-F1
#
_cell.length_a   1.000
_cell.length_b   1.000
_cell.length_c   1.000
_cell.angle_alpha   90.00
_cell.angle_beta   90.00
_cell.angle_gamma   90.00
#
_symmetry.space_group_name_H-M   'P 1'
#
loop_
_entity.id
_entity.type
_entity.pdbx_description
1 polymer ?
#
loop_
_entity_poly.entity_id
_entity_poly.type
_entity_poly.pdbx_seq_one_letter_code
_entity_poly.pdbx_strand_id
1 'polypeptide(L)'
;TTDAVQQSQVSSSIPSFVPNDLLGSILLKALNSFLFVVNSQGKVEFVTENVTQFLKYTQDDLVGKSIYNIIHVGDHPKFSKNLLPITLISTSGLSWPHDSPANRGCNFQCRLLVKPSTEEEEDVDRKHTHIPKYENMQIIAILQPCLSQKLTDAQQFSSPPNENKTC
;
A
#
# COMPACT_ATOMS: atom_id res chain seq x y z
N THR A 1 59.56 -25.69 -3.12
CA THR A 1 58.88 -24.85 -4.12
C THR A 1 57.41 -25.19 -4.05
N THR A 2 56.58 -24.18 -3.87
CA THR A 2 55.19 -24.21 -3.38
C THR A 2 54.19 -24.79 -4.38
N ASP A 3 53.40 -25.77 -3.96
CA ASP A 3 52.20 -26.25 -4.67
C ASP A 3 51.09 -25.21 -4.56
N ALA A 4 50.78 -24.55 -5.68
CA ALA A 4 49.63 -23.66 -5.82
C ALA A 4 48.44 -24.48 -6.34
N VAL A 5 47.62 -25.01 -5.44
CA VAL A 5 46.29 -25.52 -5.79
C VAL A 5 45.39 -24.32 -6.07
N GLN A 6 45.12 -24.07 -7.35
CA GLN A 6 44.29 -22.97 -7.84
C GLN A 6 42.83 -23.20 -7.41
N GLN A 7 42.37 -22.46 -6.41
CA GLN A 7 40.98 -22.49 -5.98
C GLN A 7 40.09 -21.90 -7.08
N SER A 8 39.21 -22.74 -7.62
CA SER A 8 38.17 -22.35 -8.57
C SER A 8 37.22 -21.34 -7.93
N GLN A 9 37.32 -20.07 -8.34
CA GLN A 9 36.32 -19.05 -8.06
C GLN A 9 35.16 -19.26 -9.04
N VAL A 10 34.15 -20.02 -8.62
CA VAL A 10 32.88 -20.08 -9.35
C VAL A 10 32.14 -18.77 -9.07
N SER A 11 32.26 -17.81 -9.99
CA SER A 11 31.45 -16.59 -9.96
C SER A 11 30.01 -16.94 -10.32
N SER A 12 29.17 -17.18 -9.31
CA SER A 12 27.71 -17.27 -9.44
C SER A 12 27.09 -15.87 -9.54
N SER A 13 27.58 -15.05 -10.46
CA SER A 13 26.93 -13.79 -10.80
C SER A 13 25.76 -14.11 -11.71
N ILE A 14 24.59 -14.41 -11.14
CA ILE A 14 23.33 -14.19 -11.84
C ILE A 14 23.22 -12.66 -11.95
N PRO A 15 23.28 -12.05 -13.15
CA PRO A 15 23.03 -10.63 -13.27
C PRO A 15 21.53 -10.44 -13.10
N SER A 16 21.07 -10.26 -11.86
CA SER A 16 19.68 -9.90 -11.57
C SER A 16 19.47 -8.43 -11.89
N PHE A 17 19.63 -8.05 -13.16
CA PHE A 17 19.12 -6.79 -13.68
C PHE A 17 17.68 -7.02 -14.15
N VAL A 18 16.81 -7.40 -13.22
CA VAL A 18 15.37 -7.25 -13.43
C VAL A 18 15.05 -5.85 -12.93
N PRO A 19 14.61 -4.92 -13.79
CA PRO A 19 14.18 -3.60 -13.36
C PRO A 19 13.13 -3.73 -12.25
N ASN A 20 13.21 -2.87 -11.22
CA ASN A 20 12.32 -2.95 -10.05
C ASN A 20 10.82 -2.97 -10.44
N ASP A 21 10.44 -2.26 -11.49
CA ASP A 21 9.06 -2.23 -12.01
C ASP A 21 8.62 -3.59 -12.58
N LEU A 22 9.53 -4.29 -13.24
CA LEU A 22 9.29 -5.63 -13.74
C LEU A 22 9.22 -6.64 -12.59
N LEU A 23 10.03 -6.46 -11.55
CA LEU A 23 10.00 -7.33 -10.38
C LEU A 23 8.65 -7.22 -9.63
N GLY A 24 8.12 -6.01 -9.47
CA GLY A 24 6.81 -5.79 -8.85
C GLY A 24 5.68 -6.50 -9.60
N SER A 25 5.65 -6.38 -10.93
CA SER A 25 4.63 -7.06 -11.76
C SER A 25 4.76 -8.58 -11.74
N ILE A 26 5.99 -9.12 -11.76
CA ILE A 26 6.24 -10.57 -11.64
C ILE A 26 5.77 -11.09 -10.28
N LEU A 27 6.08 -10.39 -9.18
CA LEU A 27 5.69 -10.79 -7.84
C LEU A 27 4.17 -10.83 -7.69
N LEU A 28 3.47 -9.79 -8.13
CA LEU A 28 2.00 -9.73 -8.08
C LEU A 28 1.36 -10.84 -8.91
N LYS A 29 1.92 -11.14 -10.08
CA LYS A 29 1.44 -12.23 -10.94
C LYS A 29 1.66 -13.60 -10.30
N ALA A 30 2.82 -13.83 -9.69
CA ALA A 30 3.12 -15.08 -8.99
C ALA A 30 2.24 -15.28 -7.76
N LEU A 31 1.92 -14.21 -7.04
CA LEU A 31 1.06 -14.23 -5.85
C LEU A 31 -0.44 -14.15 -6.18
N ASN A 32 -0.80 -13.99 -7.45
CA ASN A 32 -2.16 -13.72 -7.91
C ASN A 32 -2.85 -12.63 -7.06
N SER A 33 -2.15 -11.51 -6.87
CA SER A 33 -2.57 -10.41 -5.99
C SER A 33 -2.48 -9.06 -6.69
N PHE A 34 -3.08 -8.04 -6.07
CA PHE A 34 -2.95 -6.65 -6.46
C PHE A 34 -2.60 -5.82 -5.22
N LEU A 35 -1.95 -4.67 -5.41
CA LEU A 35 -1.58 -3.77 -4.33
C LEU A 35 -2.48 -2.54 -4.37
N PHE A 36 -2.81 -2.00 -3.20
CA PHE A 36 -3.42 -0.69 -3.06
C PHE A 36 -2.86 0.03 -1.84
N VAL A 37 -2.87 1.36 -1.89
CA VAL A 37 -2.46 2.24 -0.79
C VAL A 37 -3.65 3.12 -0.44
N VAL A 38 -3.95 3.19 0.84
CA VAL A 38 -4.97 4.09 1.39
C VAL A 38 -4.34 4.99 2.43
N ASN A 39 -4.80 6.23 2.48
CA ASN A 39 -4.39 7.14 3.54
C ASN A 39 -5.21 6.90 4.84
N SER A 40 -4.92 7.69 5.87
CA SER A 40 -5.58 7.60 7.18
C SER A 40 -7.09 7.86 7.13
N GLN A 41 -7.61 8.48 6.07
CA GLN A 41 -9.04 8.72 5.86
C GLN A 41 -9.71 7.59 5.05
N GLY A 42 -8.95 6.58 4.63
CA GLY A 42 -9.43 5.49 3.77
C GLY A 42 -9.60 5.90 2.32
N LYS A 43 -8.99 7.01 1.87
CA LYS A 43 -8.95 7.40 0.46
C LYS A 43 -7.85 6.60 -0.24
N VAL A 44 -8.18 6.01 -1.39
CA VAL A 44 -7.21 5.26 -2.20
C VAL A 44 -6.29 6.24 -2.92
N GLU A 45 -4.99 6.14 -2.67
CA GLU A 45 -3.95 6.96 -3.31
C GLU A 45 -3.26 6.23 -4.46
N PHE A 46 -3.23 4.90 -4.39
CA PHE A 46 -2.64 4.06 -5.42
C PHE A 46 -3.34 2.70 -5.46
N VAL A 47 -3.42 2.12 -6.65
CA VAL A 47 -3.81 0.72 -6.88
C VAL A 47 -3.11 0.20 -8.13
N THR A 48 -2.76 -1.08 -8.18
CA THR A 48 -2.14 -1.68 -9.37
C THR A 48 -3.16 -1.92 -10.48
N GLU A 49 -2.74 -1.79 -11.75
CA GLU A 49 -3.62 -1.90 -12.93
C GLU A 49 -4.36 -3.24 -13.03
N ASN A 50 -3.77 -4.32 -12.50
CA ASN A 50 -4.34 -5.65 -12.52
C ASN A 50 -5.56 -5.82 -11.60
N VAL A 51 -5.96 -4.81 -10.81
CA VAL A 51 -7.19 -4.84 -10.01
C VAL A 51 -8.45 -5.12 -10.84
N THR A 52 -8.44 -4.71 -12.11
CA THR A 52 -9.48 -5.00 -13.10
C THR A 52 -9.75 -6.50 -13.25
N GLN A 53 -8.73 -7.34 -13.10
CA GLN A 53 -8.86 -8.79 -13.24
C GLN A 53 -9.68 -9.39 -12.09
N PHE A 54 -9.53 -8.83 -10.88
CA PHE A 54 -10.14 -9.30 -9.65
C PHE A 54 -11.52 -8.70 -9.39
N LEU A 55 -11.63 -7.38 -9.45
CA LEU A 55 -12.83 -6.65 -9.01
C LEU A 55 -13.52 -5.91 -10.15
N LYS A 56 -12.99 -5.95 -11.37
CA LYS A 56 -13.54 -5.27 -12.56
C LYS A 56 -13.54 -3.73 -12.47
N TYR A 57 -12.86 -3.15 -11.47
CA TYR A 57 -12.60 -1.71 -11.38
C TYR A 57 -11.29 -1.34 -12.06
N THR A 58 -11.23 -0.16 -12.68
CA THR A 58 -9.99 0.47 -13.16
C THR A 58 -9.29 1.26 -12.05
N GLN A 59 -8.07 1.74 -12.30
CA GLN A 59 -7.39 2.68 -11.40
C GLN A 59 -8.21 3.97 -11.22
N ASP A 60 -8.70 4.55 -12.31
CA ASP A 60 -9.53 5.77 -12.30
C ASP A 60 -10.84 5.58 -11.53
N ASP A 61 -11.36 4.35 -11.49
CA ASP A 61 -12.54 4.03 -10.72
C ASP A 61 -12.29 4.06 -9.21
N LEU A 62 -11.06 3.86 -8.73
CA LEU A 62 -10.75 3.66 -7.31
C LEU A 62 -9.91 4.80 -6.73
N VAL A 63 -8.89 5.24 -7.46
CA VAL A 63 -7.97 6.31 -7.02
C VAL A 63 -8.77 7.58 -6.75
N GLY A 64 -8.48 8.20 -5.62
CA GLY A 64 -9.18 9.38 -5.16
C GLY A 64 -10.51 9.11 -4.48
N LYS A 65 -11.06 7.89 -4.56
CA LYS A 65 -12.31 7.51 -3.91
C LYS A 65 -12.06 6.83 -2.57
N SER A 66 -13.11 6.71 -1.77
CA SER A 66 -13.04 6.00 -0.50
C SER A 66 -13.04 4.49 -0.74
N ILE A 67 -12.13 3.77 -0.08
CA ILE A 67 -12.08 2.30 -0.13
C ILE A 67 -13.35 1.67 0.47
N TYR A 68 -14.03 2.37 1.38
CA TYR A 68 -15.29 1.92 1.99
C TYR A 68 -16.43 1.78 0.97
N ASN A 69 -16.32 2.39 -0.21
CA ASN A 69 -17.29 2.24 -1.29
C ASN A 69 -17.32 0.81 -1.86
N ILE A 70 -16.19 0.10 -1.80
CA ILE A 70 -16.08 -1.26 -2.31
C ILE A 70 -15.97 -2.30 -1.21
N ILE A 71 -15.67 -1.92 0.04
CA ILE A 71 -15.70 -2.87 1.15
C ILE A 71 -17.15 -3.12 1.57
N HIS A 72 -17.53 -4.37 1.78
CA HIS A 72 -18.81 -4.73 2.38
C HIS A 72 -18.99 -4.05 3.76
N VAL A 73 -20.15 -3.46 4.02
CA VAL A 73 -20.42 -2.68 5.26
C VAL A 73 -20.11 -3.43 6.56
N GLY A 74 -20.37 -4.74 6.59
CA GLY A 74 -20.04 -5.61 7.73
C GLY A 74 -18.54 -5.72 8.04
N ASP A 75 -17.67 -5.40 7.07
CA ASP A 75 -16.22 -5.47 7.22
C ASP A 75 -15.59 -4.07 7.48
N HIS A 76 -16.38 -2.99 7.39
CA HIS A 76 -15.91 -1.62 7.67
C HIS A 76 -15.24 -1.48 9.04
N PRO A 77 -15.81 -1.98 10.15
CA PRO A 77 -15.19 -1.83 11.48
C PRO A 77 -13.87 -2.59 11.61
N LYS A 78 -13.72 -3.70 10.87
CA LYS A 78 -12.49 -4.49 10.86
C LYS A 78 -11.41 -3.78 10.06
N PHE A 79 -11.77 -3.25 8.89
CA PHE A 79 -10.84 -2.49 8.06
C PHE A 79 -10.36 -1.22 8.77
N SER A 80 -11.28 -0.42 9.35
CA SER A 80 -10.93 0.84 10.02
C SER A 80 -10.01 0.66 11.23
N LYS A 81 -10.22 -0.39 12.04
CA LYS A 81 -9.29 -0.75 13.13
C LYS A 81 -7.86 -1.01 12.65
N ASN A 82 -7.70 -1.55 11.43
CA ASN A 82 -6.40 -1.85 10.85
C ASN A 82 -5.75 -0.65 10.13
N LEU A 83 -6.48 0.44 9.90
CA LEU A 83 -5.92 1.71 9.41
C LEU A 83 -5.31 2.57 10.51
N LEU A 84 -5.69 2.33 11.77
CA LEU A 84 -5.19 3.13 12.89
C LEU A 84 -3.81 2.64 13.33
N PRO A 85 -2.88 3.56 13.65
CA PRO A 85 -1.68 3.21 14.39
C PRO A 85 -2.07 2.47 15.67
N ILE A 86 -1.53 1.26 15.87
CA ILE A 86 -1.83 0.37 17.00
C ILE A 86 -1.62 1.04 18.37
N THR A 87 -0.96 2.20 18.46
CA THR A 87 -0.82 2.99 19.70
C THR A 87 -2.15 3.36 20.36
N LEU A 88 -3.30 3.23 19.68
CA LEU A 88 -4.63 3.52 20.23
C LEU A 88 -5.47 2.27 20.59
N ILE A 89 -4.96 1.05 20.38
CA ILE A 89 -5.71 -0.20 20.67
C ILE A 89 -5.33 -0.81 22.04
N SER A 90 -4.33 -0.26 22.73
CA SER A 90 -3.84 -0.80 24.01
C SER A 90 -4.74 -0.51 25.24
N THR A 91 -5.90 0.12 25.09
CA THR A 91 -6.82 0.39 26.21
C THR A 91 -7.92 -0.65 26.35
N SER A 92 -7.58 -1.95 26.35
CA SER A 92 -8.40 -2.98 27.01
C SER A 92 -7.60 -4.27 27.20
N GLY A 93 -6.88 -4.38 28.32
CA GLY A 93 -6.48 -5.67 28.91
C GLY A 93 -5.04 -6.14 28.63
N LEU A 94 -4.19 -5.98 29.65
CA LEU A 94 -2.93 -6.68 29.96
C LEU A 94 -2.21 -7.43 28.81
N SER A 95 -1.16 -6.82 28.25
CA SER A 95 0.01 -7.55 27.77
C SER A 95 1.27 -6.86 28.30
N TRP A 96 2.11 -7.65 28.97
CA TRP A 96 3.35 -7.26 29.65
C TRP A 96 4.31 -6.44 28.77
N PRO A 97 5.22 -5.64 29.35
CA PRO A 97 6.18 -4.84 28.60
C PRO A 97 7.34 -5.74 28.13
N HIS A 98 7.04 -6.65 27.21
CA HIS A 98 8.05 -7.38 26.49
C HIS A 98 7.49 -7.61 25.10
N ASP A 99 7.78 -6.69 24.19
CA ASP A 99 8.18 -7.00 22.82
C ASP A 99 8.35 -5.68 22.05
N SER A 100 9.56 -5.53 21.51
CA SER A 100 10.05 -4.79 20.35
C SER A 100 9.07 -3.86 19.58
N PRO A 101 9.55 -2.75 18.99
CA PRO A 101 8.78 -1.89 18.09
C PRO A 101 8.58 -2.60 16.74
N ALA A 102 7.90 -3.74 16.76
CA ALA A 102 7.63 -4.55 15.60
C ALA A 102 6.41 -3.96 14.90
N ASN A 103 6.69 -3.36 13.76
CA ASN A 103 5.81 -3.17 12.62
C ASN A 103 4.79 -4.31 12.48
N ARG A 104 3.64 -4.20 13.17
CA ARG A 104 2.60 -5.23 13.18
C ARG A 104 1.70 -4.99 11.98
N GLY A 105 2.13 -5.52 10.83
CA GLY A 105 1.25 -5.63 9.67
C GLY A 105 -0.04 -6.39 10.04
N CYS A 106 -1.13 -6.08 9.37
CA CYS A 106 -2.41 -6.75 9.56
C CYS A 106 -2.60 -7.82 8.48
N ASN A 107 -3.17 -8.96 8.89
CA ASN A 107 -3.58 -10.04 7.98
C ASN A 107 -5.03 -10.37 8.27
N PHE A 108 -5.92 -10.12 7.32
CA PHE A 108 -7.33 -10.38 7.50
C PHE A 108 -8.10 -10.60 6.20
N GLN A 109 -9.20 -11.36 6.28
CA GLN A 109 -10.17 -11.46 5.20
C GLN A 109 -11.14 -10.28 5.19
N CYS A 110 -11.43 -9.78 3.98
CA CYS A 110 -12.31 -8.65 3.68
C CYS A 110 -13.10 -8.94 2.40
N ARG A 111 -14.38 -8.59 2.36
CA ARG A 111 -15.22 -8.72 1.16
C ARG A 111 -15.17 -7.43 0.35
N LEU A 112 -14.67 -7.53 -0.88
CA LEU A 112 -14.62 -6.41 -1.82
C LEU A 112 -15.66 -6.60 -2.93
N LEU A 113 -16.41 -5.55 -3.22
CA LEU A 113 -17.42 -5.47 -4.25
C LEU A 113 -16.78 -5.72 -5.61
N VAL A 114 -17.42 -6.52 -6.44
CA VAL A 114 -17.09 -6.65 -7.86
C VAL A 114 -17.92 -5.64 -8.62
N LYS A 115 -17.28 -4.82 -9.46
CA LYS A 115 -17.98 -3.85 -10.32
C LYS A 115 -18.97 -4.62 -11.20
N PRO A 116 -20.25 -4.22 -11.24
CA PRO A 116 -21.22 -4.82 -12.15
C PRO A 116 -20.82 -4.55 -13.61
N SER A 117 -21.01 -5.53 -14.49
CA SER A 117 -20.79 -5.39 -15.93
C SER A 117 -21.85 -4.47 -16.53
N THR A 118 -21.42 -3.37 -17.15
CA THR A 118 -22.32 -2.43 -17.85
C THR A 118 -22.93 -3.01 -19.14
N GLU A 119 -22.55 -4.23 -19.54
CA GLU A 119 -22.89 -4.86 -20.82
C GLU A 119 -24.24 -5.61 -20.80
N GLU A 120 -24.97 -5.60 -19.68
CA GLU A 120 -26.28 -6.28 -19.55
C GLU A 120 -27.49 -5.34 -19.77
N GLU A 121 -27.28 -4.13 -20.30
CA GLU A 121 -28.33 -3.11 -20.50
C GLU A 121 -28.97 -3.09 -21.91
N GLU A 122 -28.86 -4.16 -22.70
CA GLU A 122 -29.63 -4.35 -23.95
C GLU A 122 -30.57 -5.57 -23.87
N ASP A 123 -31.42 -5.66 -22.85
CA ASP A 123 -32.65 -6.48 -22.94
C ASP A 123 -33.79 -5.86 -22.11
N VAL A 124 -34.76 -5.29 -22.82
CA VAL A 124 -35.92 -4.55 -22.31
C VAL A 124 -36.93 -5.54 -21.73
N ASP A 125 -36.64 -6.24 -20.62
CA ASP A 125 -37.69 -6.75 -19.70
C ASP A 125 -37.22 -7.34 -18.36
N ARG A 126 -35.99 -7.07 -17.92
CA ARG A 126 -35.46 -7.74 -16.73
C ARG A 126 -35.23 -6.75 -15.60
N LYS A 127 -36.26 -6.53 -14.78
CA LYS A 127 -36.12 -6.09 -13.37
C LYS A 127 -35.33 -7.13 -12.56
N HIS A 128 -34.08 -7.41 -12.91
CA HIS A 128 -33.17 -8.06 -11.98
C HIS A 128 -32.76 -7.00 -10.97
N THR A 129 -33.26 -7.12 -9.74
CA THR A 129 -32.66 -6.48 -8.58
C THR A 129 -31.17 -6.80 -8.61
N HIS A 130 -30.34 -5.81 -8.93
CA HIS A 130 -28.91 -6.02 -9.10
C HIS A 130 -28.31 -6.40 -7.74
N ILE A 131 -28.12 -7.71 -7.50
CA ILE A 131 -27.58 -8.20 -6.22
C ILE A 131 -26.09 -7.85 -6.21
N PRO A 132 -25.60 -7.10 -5.21
CA PRO A 132 -24.17 -6.80 -5.11
C PRO A 132 -23.36 -8.08 -4.93
N LYS A 133 -22.38 -8.31 -5.81
CA LYS A 133 -21.48 -9.47 -5.73
C LYS A 133 -20.17 -9.06 -5.03
N TYR A 134 -19.73 -9.85 -4.06
CA TYR A 134 -18.49 -9.62 -3.34
C TYR A 134 -17.51 -10.79 -3.49
N GLU A 135 -16.22 -10.48 -3.57
CA GLU A 135 -15.12 -11.45 -3.53
C GLU A 135 -14.41 -11.38 -2.17
N ASN A 136 -14.07 -12.56 -1.63
CA ASN A 136 -13.31 -12.64 -0.38
C ASN A 136 -11.83 -12.46 -0.66
N MET A 137 -11.26 -11.36 -0.16
CA MET A 137 -9.86 -11.01 -0.34
C MET A 137 -9.10 -11.16 0.98
N GLN A 138 -7.93 -11.78 0.93
CA GLN A 138 -6.98 -11.76 2.03
C GLN A 138 -6.11 -10.50 1.91
N ILE A 139 -6.25 -9.59 2.86
CA ILE A 139 -5.50 -8.34 2.93
C ILE A 139 -4.33 -8.54 3.89
N ILE A 140 -3.13 -8.36 3.36
CA ILE A 140 -1.89 -8.25 4.13
C ILE A 140 -1.41 -6.83 3.95
N ALA A 141 -1.40 -6.03 5.02
CA ALA A 141 -0.98 -4.63 4.94
C ALA A 141 0.07 -4.31 5.98
N ILE A 142 0.93 -3.36 5.64
CA ILE A 142 1.91 -2.77 6.53
C ILE A 142 1.53 -1.30 6.65
N LEU A 143 1.36 -0.81 7.87
CA LEU A 143 1.08 0.60 8.10
C LEU A 143 2.39 1.37 8.04
N GLN A 144 2.57 2.20 7.02
CA GLN A 144 3.70 3.09 6.96
C GLN A 144 3.38 4.37 7.77
N PRO A 145 4.14 4.68 8.83
CA PRO A 145 3.98 5.95 9.52
C PRO A 145 4.27 7.09 8.56
N CYS A 146 3.34 8.02 8.39
CA CYS A 146 3.60 9.24 7.66
C CYS A 146 4.66 10.05 8.43
N LEU A 147 5.89 10.10 7.93
CA LEU A 147 6.93 11.00 8.42
C LEU A 147 6.81 12.32 7.65
N SER A 148 6.27 13.35 8.28
CA SER A 148 6.23 14.72 7.76
C SER A 148 6.35 15.62 9.00
N GLN A 149 7.29 16.55 9.20
CA GLN A 149 8.10 17.41 8.32
C GLN A 149 9.42 17.79 9.03
N LYS A 150 10.46 18.21 8.28
CA LYS A 150 11.33 19.39 8.56
C LYS A 150 12.14 19.71 7.30
N LEU A 151 11.52 20.43 6.38
CA LEU A 151 12.21 21.12 5.27
C LEU A 151 11.68 22.55 5.26
N THR A 152 12.20 23.35 6.18
CA THR A 152 12.16 24.81 6.16
C THR A 152 13.29 25.29 7.06
N ASP A 153 14.44 25.53 6.43
CA ASP A 153 15.32 26.68 6.66
C ASP A 153 16.65 26.44 5.93
N ALA A 154 16.64 26.72 4.63
CA ALA A 154 17.87 27.09 3.93
C ALA A 154 17.55 28.26 3.00
N GLN A 155 18.30 29.35 3.22
CA GLN A 155 18.45 30.55 2.38
C GLN A 155 17.39 31.65 2.52
N GLN A 156 17.55 32.47 3.56
CA GLN A 156 17.58 33.93 3.34
C GLN A 156 19.04 34.38 3.27
N PHE A 157 19.35 35.02 2.15
CA PHE A 157 20.64 35.53 1.73
C PHE A 157 21.11 36.72 2.59
N SER A 158 22.39 36.67 2.94
CA SER A 158 23.40 37.74 2.95
C SER A 158 23.05 39.15 3.48
N SER A 159 23.79 39.59 4.49
CA SER A 159 24.28 40.97 4.60
C SER A 159 25.71 40.94 5.15
N PRO A 160 26.71 41.62 4.53
CA PRO A 160 28.05 41.75 5.10
C PRO A 160 28.07 42.86 6.17
N PRO A 161 29.03 42.84 7.12
CA PRO A 161 29.22 43.95 8.04
C PRO A 161 30.01 45.06 7.33
N ASN A 162 29.40 46.25 7.18
CA ASN A 162 30.14 47.45 6.82
C ASN A 162 30.57 48.18 8.09
N GLU A 163 31.88 48.20 8.36
CA GLU A 163 32.51 49.25 9.16
C GLU A 163 32.40 50.58 8.40
N ASN A 164 31.95 51.66 9.05
CA ASN A 164 32.50 53.01 8.92
C ASN A 164 31.84 54.03 9.88
N LYS A 165 32.69 54.55 10.79
CA LYS A 165 32.84 55.93 11.31
C LYS A 165 31.61 56.71 11.80
N THR A 166 31.63 57.05 13.08
CA THR A 166 31.06 58.30 13.63
C THR A 166 32.19 59.10 14.29
N CYS A 167 32.10 60.43 14.17
CA CYS A 167 33.02 61.48 14.61
C CYS A 167 33.53 61.35 16.05
#